data_AF-A0A1D2R653-F1
#
_entry.id   AF-A0A1D2R653-F1
#
_cell.length_a   1.000
_cell.length_b   1.000
_cell.length_c   1.000
_cell.angle_alpha   90.00
_cell.angle_beta   90.00
_cell.angle_gamma   90.00
#
_symmetry.space_group_name_H-M   'P 1'
#
loop_
_entity.id
_entity.type
_entity.pdbx_description
1 polymer ?
#
loop_
_entity_poly.entity_id
_entity_poly.type
_entity_poly.pdbx_seq_one_letter_code
_entity_poly.pdbx_strand_id
1 'polypeptide(L)'
;MMKELYPSFADPDTWRDNIKENITKEEWRKLRLSILRRDNFTCQYCGFRAEKWQIVHHIDGNPNNNEGTNLETVCPMCNFIHHSGQGCEVQGIVDLFKKSNYSQNEIIKITRKMRAEGKNDQEIINFLGLKEEVQFKMDHLYLKKLYGFVTSRKTSDWTQKALEYGYKKVKETNISNQHSLDKYL
;
A
#
# COMPACT_ATOMS: atom_id res chain seq x y z
N MET A 1 -5.59 14.04 -9.69
CA MET A 1 -6.58 13.12 -9.08
C MET A 1 -5.85 11.85 -8.68
N MET A 2 -6.26 11.17 -7.60
CA MET A 2 -5.65 9.90 -7.19
C MET A 2 -6.06 8.78 -8.15
N LYS A 3 -5.15 7.85 -8.44
CA LYS A 3 -5.45 6.66 -9.25
C LYS A 3 -6.33 5.69 -8.48
N GLU A 4 -7.18 4.94 -9.19
CA GLU A 4 -8.00 3.88 -8.58
C GLU A 4 -7.11 2.71 -8.14
N LEU A 5 -7.37 2.20 -6.94
CA LEU A 5 -6.69 1.03 -6.38
C LEU A 5 -7.68 -0.14 -6.29
N TYR A 6 -7.24 -1.36 -6.56
CA TYR A 6 -8.01 -2.58 -6.32
C TYR A 6 -7.06 -3.76 -6.14
N PRO A 7 -7.48 -4.83 -5.42
CA PRO A 7 -6.69 -6.04 -5.28
C PRO A 7 -6.24 -6.60 -6.63
N SER A 8 -4.96 -6.94 -6.74
CA SER A 8 -4.37 -7.57 -7.94
C SER A 8 -3.24 -8.52 -7.55
N PHE A 9 -2.55 -9.06 -8.54
CA PHE A 9 -1.31 -9.81 -8.39
C PHE A 9 -0.36 -9.49 -9.55
N ALA A 10 0.93 -9.79 -9.38
CA ALA A 10 1.88 -9.73 -10.48
C ALA A 10 1.86 -11.06 -11.23
N ASP A 11 1.99 -11.01 -12.56
CA ASP A 11 2.11 -12.20 -13.40
C ASP A 11 3.21 -13.14 -12.86
N PRO A 12 2.91 -14.43 -12.59
CA PRO A 12 3.91 -15.40 -12.15
C PRO A 12 5.20 -15.42 -12.98
N ASP A 13 5.13 -15.18 -14.28
CA ASP A 13 6.30 -15.16 -15.15
C ASP A 13 7.24 -13.98 -14.86
N THR A 14 6.74 -12.94 -14.19
CA THR A 14 7.49 -11.74 -13.81
C THR A 14 7.99 -11.77 -12.36
N TRP A 15 7.76 -12.87 -11.62
CA TRP A 15 8.26 -13.00 -10.26
C TRP A 15 9.80 -13.04 -10.24
N ARG A 16 10.40 -12.55 -9.16
CA ARG A 16 11.86 -12.34 -9.08
C ARG A 16 12.70 -13.57 -9.40
N ASP A 17 12.22 -14.75 -9.03
CA ASP A 17 12.94 -16.01 -9.27
C ASP A 17 12.87 -16.47 -10.73
N ASN A 18 11.95 -15.90 -11.52
CA ASN A 18 11.67 -16.27 -12.91
C ASN A 18 12.29 -15.28 -13.93
N ILE A 19 12.92 -14.20 -13.46
CA ILE A 19 13.43 -13.14 -14.31
C ILE A 19 14.90 -12.82 -14.01
N LYS A 20 15.55 -12.23 -15.02
CA LYS A 20 16.82 -11.54 -14.83
C LYS A 20 16.60 -10.05 -15.04
N GLU A 21 16.86 -9.28 -14.00
CA GLU A 21 16.82 -7.81 -14.08
C GLU A 21 17.90 -7.31 -15.06
N ASN A 22 17.54 -6.37 -15.93
CA ASN A 22 18.40 -5.81 -16.99
C ASN A 22 19.26 -4.63 -16.53
N ILE A 23 19.12 -4.20 -15.28
CA ILE A 23 19.90 -3.12 -14.66
C ILE A 23 20.55 -3.58 -13.36
N THR A 24 21.63 -2.92 -12.99
CA THR A 24 22.33 -3.15 -11.73
C THR A 24 21.57 -2.59 -10.53
N LYS A 25 21.91 -3.07 -9.32
CA LYS A 25 21.36 -2.53 -8.06
C LYS A 25 21.63 -1.03 -7.88
N GLU A 26 22.76 -0.53 -8.36
CA GLU A 26 23.12 0.88 -8.24
C GLU A 26 22.32 1.76 -9.22
N GLU A 27 22.12 1.30 -10.45
CA GLU A 27 21.23 1.96 -11.42
C GLU A 27 19.80 2.00 -10.90
N TRP A 28 19.29 0.88 -10.37
CA TRP A 28 17.97 0.83 -9.75
C TRP A 28 17.87 1.80 -8.56
N ARG A 29 18.89 1.89 -7.70
CA ARG A 29 18.89 2.81 -6.55
C ARG A 29 18.76 4.28 -7.00
N LYS A 30 19.49 4.67 -8.06
CA LYS A 30 19.42 6.02 -8.64
C LYS A 30 18.06 6.29 -9.29
N LEU A 31 17.57 5.36 -10.12
CA LEU A 31 16.27 5.46 -10.77
C LEU A 31 15.15 5.57 -9.73
N ARG A 32 15.12 4.66 -8.76
CA ARG A 32 14.17 4.68 -7.65
C ARG A 32 14.14 6.03 -6.94
N LEU A 33 15.30 6.60 -6.60
CA LEU A 33 15.37 7.90 -5.93
C LEU A 33 14.83 9.03 -6.82
N SER A 34 15.07 8.99 -8.13
CA SER A 34 14.54 9.98 -9.06
C SER A 34 13.00 9.95 -9.13
N ILE A 35 12.39 8.76 -9.18
CA ILE A 35 10.94 8.58 -9.19
C ILE A 35 10.31 9.04 -7.87
N LEU A 36 10.91 8.67 -6.74
CA LEU A 36 10.44 9.14 -5.43
C LEU A 36 10.48 10.66 -5.32
N ARG A 37 11.53 11.32 -5.84
CA ARG A 37 11.62 12.78 -5.87
C ARG A 37 10.59 13.42 -6.80
N ARG A 38 10.39 12.86 -8.00
CA ARG A 38 9.38 13.31 -8.97
C ARG A 38 7.99 13.35 -8.33
N ASP A 39 7.64 12.30 -7.60
CA ASP A 39 6.33 12.14 -6.97
C ASP A 39 6.26 12.81 -5.57
N ASN A 40 7.27 13.58 -5.18
CA ASN A 40 7.43 14.17 -3.84
C ASN A 40 7.15 13.15 -2.71
N PHE A 41 7.68 11.93 -2.86
CA PHE A 41 7.54 10.83 -1.91
C PHE A 41 6.07 10.50 -1.55
N THR A 42 5.15 10.78 -2.47
CA THR A 42 3.70 10.67 -2.25
C THR A 42 3.13 9.50 -3.02
N CYS A 43 2.44 8.60 -2.31
CA CYS A 43 1.76 7.47 -2.92
C CYS A 43 0.68 7.94 -3.91
N GLN A 44 0.75 7.47 -5.17
CA GLN A 44 -0.15 7.89 -6.26
C GLN A 44 -1.61 7.44 -6.09
N TYR A 45 -1.87 6.52 -5.13
CA TYR A 45 -3.20 5.97 -4.85
C TYR A 45 -3.85 6.58 -3.62
N CYS A 46 -3.23 6.43 -2.45
CA CYS A 46 -3.83 6.92 -1.20
C CYS A 46 -3.34 8.30 -0.77
N GLY A 47 -2.40 8.92 -1.50
CA GLY A 47 -1.85 10.23 -1.15
C GLY A 47 -0.96 10.26 0.09
N PHE A 48 -0.63 9.10 0.68
CA PHE A 48 0.26 9.05 1.83
C PHE A 48 1.68 9.45 1.43
N ARG A 49 2.16 10.57 1.98
CA ARG A 49 3.52 11.06 1.79
C ARG A 49 4.42 10.62 2.94
N ALA A 50 5.57 10.04 2.62
CA ALA A 50 6.63 9.81 3.61
C ALA A 50 8.00 9.60 2.96
N GLU A 51 9.08 10.08 3.58
CA GLU A 51 10.43 10.02 2.99
C GLU A 51 11.11 8.65 3.13
N LYS A 52 10.56 7.78 3.99
CA LYS A 52 11.03 6.41 4.18
C LYS A 52 9.93 5.42 3.80
N TRP A 53 10.35 4.24 3.36
CA TRP A 53 9.51 3.07 3.05
C TRP A 53 8.55 3.19 1.88
N GLN A 54 8.50 4.31 1.15
CA GLN A 54 7.84 4.34 -0.15
C GLN A 54 8.53 3.37 -1.12
N ILE A 55 7.75 2.79 -2.02
CA ILE A 55 8.18 1.80 -3.00
C ILE A 55 7.99 2.42 -4.38
N VAL A 56 8.84 2.03 -5.33
CA VAL A 56 8.63 2.35 -6.75
C VAL A 56 8.07 1.10 -7.41
N HIS A 57 6.89 1.23 -7.98
CA HIS A 57 6.11 0.16 -8.59
C HIS A 57 6.11 0.32 -10.12
N HIS A 58 6.37 -0.77 -10.83
CA HIS A 58 6.15 -0.91 -12.28
C HIS A 58 4.66 -1.11 -12.58
N ILE A 59 4.04 -0.15 -13.27
CA ILE A 59 2.59 -0.10 -13.55
C ILE A 59 2.14 -1.29 -14.39
N ASP A 60 2.93 -1.68 -15.38
CA ASP A 60 2.65 -2.82 -16.27
C ASP A 60 3.01 -4.19 -15.65
N GLY A 61 3.55 -4.21 -14.44
CA GLY A 61 4.03 -5.43 -13.79
C GLY A 61 5.32 -6.01 -14.37
N ASN A 62 5.93 -5.39 -15.39
CA ASN A 62 7.19 -5.84 -15.98
C ASN A 62 8.38 -5.15 -15.28
N PRO A 63 9.17 -5.88 -14.48
CA PRO A 63 10.30 -5.32 -13.73
C PRO A 63 11.47 -4.84 -14.61
N ASN A 64 11.50 -5.21 -15.90
CA ASN A 64 12.50 -4.75 -16.85
C ASN A 64 12.05 -3.51 -17.66
N ASN A 65 10.78 -3.10 -17.55
CA ASN A 65 10.28 -1.85 -18.15
C ASN A 65 10.55 -0.66 -17.22
N ASN A 66 11.78 -0.18 -17.26
CA ASN A 66 12.29 0.88 -16.39
C ASN A 66 12.03 2.30 -16.92
N GLU A 67 11.12 2.46 -17.89
CA GLU A 67 10.69 3.76 -18.38
C GLU A 67 10.07 4.59 -17.25
N GLY A 68 10.49 5.85 -17.09
CA GLY A 68 10.05 6.68 -15.98
C GLY A 68 8.53 6.83 -15.91
N THR A 69 7.83 6.83 -17.05
CA THR A 69 6.36 6.88 -17.14
C THR A 69 5.67 5.59 -16.71
N ASN A 70 6.38 4.45 -16.71
CA ASN A 70 5.90 3.16 -16.21
C ASN A 70 6.15 2.97 -14.70
N LEU A 71 6.89 3.89 -14.08
CA LEU A 71 7.25 3.81 -12.66
C LEU A 71 6.46 4.82 -11.84
N GLU A 72 6.00 4.40 -10.67
CA GLU A 72 5.24 5.25 -9.75
C GLU A 72 5.55 4.99 -8.28
N THR A 73 5.41 6.03 -7.48
CA THR A 73 5.55 5.94 -6.02
C THR A 73 4.29 5.37 -5.38
N VAL A 74 4.45 4.28 -4.61
CA VAL A 74 3.38 3.65 -3.83
C VAL A 74 3.82 3.44 -2.38
N CYS A 75 2.89 3.55 -1.44
CA CYS A 75 3.18 3.23 -0.04
C CYS A 75 3.09 1.72 0.21
N PRO A 76 3.67 1.21 1.33
CA PRO A 76 3.63 -0.22 1.64
C PRO A 76 2.23 -0.84 1.62
N MET A 77 1.23 -0.13 2.16
CA MET A 77 -0.15 -0.66 2.20
C MET A 77 -0.78 -0.75 0.80
N CYS A 78 -0.60 0.25 -0.07
CA CYS A 78 -1.11 0.18 -1.44
C CYS A 78 -0.38 -0.88 -2.26
N ASN A 79 0.93 -1.05 -2.04
CA ASN A 79 1.72 -2.11 -2.66
C ASN A 79 1.15 -3.50 -2.32
N PHE A 80 0.71 -3.73 -1.08
CA PHE A 80 0.07 -4.99 -0.70
C PHE A 80 -1.26 -5.24 -1.41
N ILE A 81 -1.96 -4.19 -1.82
CA ILE A 81 -3.19 -4.35 -2.61
C ILE A 81 -2.85 -4.69 -4.07
N HIS A 82 -1.87 -4.02 -4.69
CA HIS A 82 -1.38 -4.41 -6.03
C HIS A 82 -0.83 -5.83 -6.07
N HIS A 83 -0.16 -6.26 -5.00
CA HIS A 83 0.43 -7.59 -4.85
C HIS A 83 -0.35 -8.41 -3.81
N SER A 84 -1.68 -8.48 -3.94
CA SER A 84 -2.55 -9.18 -2.98
C SER A 84 -2.22 -10.66 -2.88
N GLY A 85 -1.72 -11.32 -3.93
CA GLY A 85 -1.23 -12.69 -3.81
C GLY A 85 -0.10 -12.82 -2.77
N GLN A 86 0.87 -11.90 -2.78
CA GLN A 86 1.91 -11.86 -1.75
C GLN A 86 1.34 -11.46 -0.39
N GLY A 87 0.42 -10.50 -0.35
CA GLY A 87 -0.20 -10.02 0.89
C GLY A 87 -1.04 -11.09 1.61
N CYS A 88 -1.82 -11.85 0.86
CA CYS A 88 -2.71 -12.90 1.35
C CYS A 88 -1.95 -14.20 1.63
N GLU A 89 -1.26 -14.76 0.63
CA GLU A 89 -0.73 -16.13 0.70
C GLU A 89 0.66 -16.22 1.32
N VAL A 90 1.52 -15.23 1.06
CA VAL A 90 2.93 -15.27 1.51
C VAL A 90 3.09 -14.59 2.87
N GLN A 91 2.52 -13.39 3.03
CA GLN A 91 2.65 -12.61 4.26
C GLN A 91 1.48 -12.82 5.22
N GLY A 92 0.31 -13.27 4.76
CA GLY A 92 -0.85 -13.51 5.62
C GLY A 92 -1.42 -12.26 6.28
N ILE A 93 -1.21 -11.07 5.72
CA ILE A 93 -1.62 -9.78 6.32
C ILE A 93 -2.67 -9.01 5.52
N VAL A 94 -3.16 -9.57 4.42
CA VAL A 94 -4.25 -8.98 3.64
C VAL A 94 -5.45 -9.91 3.66
N ASP A 95 -6.57 -9.40 4.16
CA ASP A 95 -7.88 -10.07 4.07
C ASP A 95 -8.69 -9.43 2.93
N LEU A 96 -9.51 -10.23 2.23
CA LEU A 96 -10.32 -9.77 1.10
C LEU A 96 -11.80 -9.84 1.43
N PHE A 97 -12.56 -8.84 1.00
CA PHE A 97 -13.99 -8.69 1.27
C PHE A 97 -14.77 -8.37 0.00
N LYS A 98 -16.01 -8.84 -0.10
CA LYS A 98 -16.89 -8.50 -1.24
C LYS A 98 -17.60 -7.16 -1.10
N LYS A 99 -17.75 -6.66 0.13
CA LYS A 99 -18.54 -5.46 0.43
C LYS A 99 -17.72 -4.47 1.24
N SER A 100 -17.87 -3.19 0.93
CA SER A 100 -17.38 -2.06 1.71
C SER A 100 -18.32 -0.86 1.54
N ASN A 101 -18.33 0.03 2.53
CA ASN A 101 -18.96 1.36 2.41
C ASN A 101 -18.04 2.40 1.75
N TYR A 102 -16.79 2.03 1.44
CA TYR A 102 -15.74 2.94 0.99
C TYR A 102 -14.99 2.35 -0.21
N SER A 103 -14.39 3.22 -1.03
CA SER A 103 -13.44 2.78 -2.07
C SER A 103 -12.19 2.15 -1.45
N GLN A 104 -11.46 1.36 -2.23
CA GLN A 104 -10.18 0.79 -1.79
C GLN A 104 -9.16 1.84 -1.35
N ASN A 105 -9.10 2.99 -2.04
CA ASN A 105 -8.22 4.10 -1.68
C ASN A 105 -8.56 4.67 -0.31
N GLU A 106 -9.86 4.82 -0.01
CA GLU A 106 -10.36 5.29 1.28
C GLU A 106 -10.12 4.27 2.39
N ILE A 107 -10.33 2.98 2.13
CA ILE A 107 -9.99 1.89 3.07
C ILE A 107 -8.55 2.04 3.55
N ILE A 108 -7.59 2.26 2.64
CA ILE A 108 -6.17 2.43 3.01
C ILE A 108 -5.96 3.69 3.88
N LYS A 109 -6.57 4.81 3.52
CA LYS A 109 -6.43 6.07 4.27
C LYS A 109 -7.02 5.95 5.68
N ILE A 110 -8.26 5.47 5.77
CA ILE A 110 -9.01 5.30 7.01
C ILE A 110 -8.31 4.29 7.91
N THR A 111 -7.92 3.13 7.37
CA THR A 111 -7.18 2.11 8.13
C THR A 111 -5.91 2.70 8.73
N ARG A 112 -5.10 3.44 7.95
CA ARG A 112 -3.88 4.07 8.47
C ARG A 112 -4.17 5.08 9.58
N LYS A 113 -5.20 5.90 9.41
CA LYS A 113 -5.62 6.91 10.39
C LYS A 113 -6.09 6.25 11.69
N MET A 114 -7.05 5.34 11.60
CA MET A 114 -7.61 4.66 12.77
C MET A 114 -6.55 3.81 13.50
N ARG A 115 -5.61 3.21 12.76
CA ARG A 115 -4.48 2.50 13.39
C ARG A 115 -3.57 3.44 14.17
N ALA A 116 -3.28 4.63 13.64
CA ALA A 116 -2.51 5.64 14.35
C ALA A 116 -3.21 6.14 15.62
N GLU A 117 -4.55 6.05 15.65
CA GLU A 117 -5.41 6.32 16.81
C GLU A 117 -5.55 5.11 17.76
N GLY A 118 -4.89 3.99 17.46
CA GLY A 118 -4.84 2.80 18.32
C GLY A 118 -5.97 1.79 18.10
N LYS A 119 -6.76 1.93 17.02
CA LYS A 119 -7.86 1.02 16.71
C LYS A 119 -7.37 -0.36 16.25
N ASN A 120 -8.03 -1.41 16.74
CA ASN A 120 -7.75 -2.79 16.34
C ASN A 120 -8.45 -3.15 15.01
N ASP A 121 -8.14 -4.33 14.47
CA ASP A 121 -8.69 -4.79 13.19
C ASP A 121 -10.22 -4.83 13.17
N GLN A 122 -10.85 -5.36 14.23
CA GLN A 122 -12.30 -5.49 14.30
C GLN A 122 -13.01 -4.13 14.30
N GLU A 123 -12.49 -3.15 15.05
CA GLU A 123 -13.04 -1.79 15.08
C GLU A 123 -13.00 -1.14 13.68
N ILE A 124 -11.88 -1.31 12.97
CA ILE A 124 -11.69 -0.73 11.64
C ILE A 124 -12.56 -1.45 10.60
N ILE A 125 -12.59 -2.78 10.60
CA ILE A 125 -13.44 -3.60 9.71
C ILE A 125 -14.91 -3.20 9.87
N ASN A 126 -15.38 -3.06 11.12
CA ASN A 126 -16.75 -2.65 11.42
C ASN A 126 -17.04 -1.24 10.89
N PHE A 127 -16.12 -0.28 11.13
CA PHE A 127 -16.27 1.09 10.65
C PHE A 127 -16.33 1.18 9.13
N LEU A 128 -15.46 0.43 8.44
CA LEU A 128 -15.39 0.39 6.98
C LEU A 128 -16.56 -0.36 6.33
N GLY A 129 -17.36 -1.08 7.12
CA GLY A 129 -18.43 -1.94 6.62
C GLY A 129 -17.91 -3.09 5.76
N LEU A 130 -16.72 -3.61 6.07
CA LEU A 130 -16.14 -4.75 5.36
C LEU A 130 -16.90 -6.02 5.73
N LYS A 131 -17.48 -6.69 4.72
CA LYS A 131 -18.33 -7.88 4.91
C LYS A 131 -18.07 -8.93 3.83
N GLU A 132 -18.48 -10.16 4.15
CA GLU A 132 -18.32 -11.33 3.28
C GLU A 132 -16.86 -11.54 2.89
N GLU A 133 -16.07 -11.91 3.90
CA GLU A 133 -14.67 -12.27 3.72
C GLU A 133 -14.54 -13.44 2.74
N VAL A 134 -13.52 -13.39 1.88
CA VAL A 134 -13.25 -14.38 0.85
C VAL A 134 -11.77 -14.70 0.77
N GLN A 135 -11.48 -15.90 0.27
CA GLN A 135 -10.12 -16.33 -0.02
C GLN A 135 -9.59 -15.68 -1.30
N PHE A 136 -8.27 -15.52 -1.36
CA PHE A 136 -7.58 -15.08 -2.57
C PHE A 136 -7.73 -16.12 -3.69
N LYS A 137 -7.82 -15.61 -4.92
CA LYS A 137 -7.76 -16.41 -6.14
C LYS A 137 -6.96 -15.61 -7.16
N MET A 138 -6.07 -16.28 -7.88
CA MET A 138 -5.24 -15.68 -8.92
C MET A 138 -6.05 -15.42 -10.20
N ASP A 139 -7.01 -14.49 -10.11
CA ASP A 139 -7.93 -14.09 -11.18
C ASP A 139 -8.18 -12.57 -11.08
N HIS A 140 -7.72 -11.82 -12.08
CA HIS A 140 -7.83 -10.35 -12.08
C HIS A 140 -9.28 -9.85 -12.11
N LEU A 141 -10.18 -10.54 -12.82
CA LEU A 141 -11.59 -10.14 -12.92
C LEU A 141 -12.34 -10.40 -11.62
N TYR A 142 -11.96 -11.46 -10.91
CA TYR A 142 -12.42 -11.72 -9.55
C TYR A 142 -11.92 -10.66 -8.58
N LEU A 143 -10.61 -10.43 -8.52
CA LEU A 143 -9.99 -9.53 -7.54
C LEU A 143 -10.39 -8.07 -7.73
N LYS A 144 -10.60 -7.62 -8.98
CA LYS A 144 -11.05 -6.25 -9.28
C LYS A 144 -12.40 -5.87 -8.65
N LYS A 145 -13.20 -6.87 -8.25
CA LYS A 145 -14.51 -6.68 -7.60
C LYS A 145 -14.45 -6.68 -6.08
N LEU A 146 -13.26 -6.87 -5.50
CA LEU A 146 -13.06 -7.05 -4.06
C LEU A 146 -12.39 -5.84 -3.42
N TYR A 147 -12.38 -5.86 -2.10
CA TYR A 147 -11.71 -4.89 -1.24
C TYR A 147 -10.70 -5.60 -0.36
N GLY A 148 -9.46 -5.14 -0.35
CA GLY A 148 -8.39 -5.65 0.53
C GLY A 148 -8.22 -4.79 1.77
N PHE A 149 -8.04 -5.45 2.91
CA PHE A 149 -7.76 -4.86 4.21
C PHE A 149 -6.39 -5.31 4.71
N VAL A 150 -5.50 -4.35 4.97
CA VAL A 150 -4.17 -4.62 5.54
C VAL A 150 -4.28 -4.70 7.06
N THR A 151 -4.11 -5.90 7.59
CA THR A 151 -4.36 -6.24 8.99
C THR A 151 -3.21 -5.81 9.90
N SER A 152 -3.40 -5.99 11.21
CA SER A 152 -2.37 -5.76 12.22
C SER A 152 -1.56 -7.02 12.56
N ARG A 153 -1.80 -8.15 11.86
CA ARG A 153 -1.09 -9.40 12.12
C ARG A 153 0.42 -9.22 11.91
N LYS A 154 1.21 -9.84 12.79
CA LYS A 154 2.68 -9.80 12.71
C LYS A 154 3.15 -10.45 11.42
N THR A 155 4.19 -9.89 10.84
CA THR A 155 4.81 -10.35 9.60
C THR A 155 6.33 -10.15 9.68
N SER A 156 7.03 -10.22 8.55
CA SER A 156 8.47 -9.98 8.48
C SER A 156 8.86 -8.64 9.13
N ASP A 157 10.04 -8.60 9.76
CA ASP A 157 10.53 -7.44 10.51
C ASP A 157 10.55 -6.15 9.66
N TRP A 158 10.92 -6.26 8.38
CA TRP A 158 10.96 -5.09 7.49
C TRP A 158 9.55 -4.59 7.13
N THR A 159 8.59 -5.48 6.84
CA THR A 159 7.20 -5.09 6.57
C THR A 159 6.60 -4.41 7.80
N GLN A 160 6.80 -5.03 8.97
CA GLN A 160 6.30 -4.52 10.24
C GLN A 160 6.81 -3.09 10.49
N LYS A 161 8.13 -2.88 10.36
CA LYS A 161 8.76 -1.55 10.50
C LYS A 161 8.20 -0.51 9.52
N ALA A 162 7.94 -0.90 8.28
CA ALA A 162 7.41 -0.01 7.26
C ALA A 162 5.97 0.45 7.59
N LEU A 163 5.12 -0.47 8.04
CA LEU A 163 3.74 -0.18 8.46
C LEU A 163 3.71 0.70 9.71
N GLU A 164 4.46 0.33 10.75
CA GLU A 164 4.57 1.08 12.01
C GLU A 164 5.08 2.51 11.80
N TYR A 165 6.08 2.68 10.93
CA TYR A 165 6.56 4.00 10.54
C TYR A 165 5.44 4.85 9.93
N GLY A 166 4.61 4.24 9.07
CA GLY A 166 3.45 4.90 8.47
C GLY A 166 2.44 5.39 9.52
N TYR A 167 2.11 4.55 10.49
CA TYR A 167 1.18 4.91 11.58
C TYR A 167 1.75 6.01 12.48
N LYS A 168 3.03 5.90 12.85
CA LYS A 168 3.72 6.92 13.64
C LYS A 168 3.71 8.28 12.94
N LYS A 169 3.97 8.33 11.62
CA LYS A 169 3.96 9.57 10.85
C LYS A 169 2.60 10.26 10.87
N VAL A 170 1.50 9.51 10.72
CA VAL A 170 0.15 10.07 10.82
C VAL A 170 -0.12 10.60 12.23
N LYS A 171 0.29 9.86 13.27
CA LYS A 171 0.15 10.32 14.67
C LYS A 171 0.87 11.63 14.93
N GLU A 172 2.12 11.78 14.46
CA GLU A 172 2.90 13.02 14.58
C GLU A 172 2.21 14.20 13.89
N THR A 173 1.70 14.00 12.67
CA THR A 173 0.97 15.05 11.94
C THR A 173 -0.31 15.48 12.66
N ASN A 174 -1.08 14.53 13.19
CA ASN A 174 -2.31 14.84 13.94
C ASN A 174 -2.01 15.69 15.18
N ILE A 175 -0.98 15.35 15.96
CA ILE A 175 -0.54 16.11 17.14
C ILE A 175 -0.11 17.53 16.74
N SER A 176 0.67 17.67 15.66
CA SER A 176 1.13 18.99 15.21
C SER A 176 -0.01 19.91 14.77
N ASN A 177 -1.03 19.36 14.13
CA ASN A 177 -2.21 20.11 13.70
C ASN A 177 -3.07 20.55 14.90
N GLN A 178 -3.17 19.70 15.93
CA GLN A 178 -3.91 20.03 17.15
C GLN A 178 -3.23 21.17 17.93
N HIS A 179 -1.91 21.10 18.13
CA HIS A 179 -1.15 22.20 18.73
C HIS A 179 -1.21 23.51 17.94
N SER A 180 -1.30 23.43 16.60
CA SER A 180 -1.50 24.60 15.75
C SER A 180 -2.85 25.26 16.02
N LEU A 181 -3.93 24.49 16.14
CA LEU A 181 -5.28 25.01 16.39
C LEU A 181 -5.43 25.59 17.80
N ASP A 182 -4.81 24.97 18.80
CA ASP A 182 -4.81 25.46 20.20
C ASP A 182 -4.12 26.83 20.35
N LYS A 183 -3.29 27.26 19.38
CA LYS A 183 -2.64 28.57 19.38
C LYS A 183 -3.57 29.73 18.95
N TYR A 184 -4.75 29.39 18.44
CA TYR A 184 -5.76 30.36 17.95
C TYR A 184 -7.05 30.35 18.78
N LEU A 185 -7.08 29.62 19.91
CA LEU A 185 -8.12 29.65 20.95
C LEU A 185 -7.57 30.30 22.21
#